data_AF-A0A3M1D253-F1
#
_entry.id   AF-A0A3M1D253-F1
#
_cell.length_a   1.000
_cell.length_b   1.000
_cell.length_c   1.000
_cell.angle_alpha   90.00
_cell.angle_beta   90.00
_cell.angle_gamma   90.00
#
_symmetry.space_group_name_H-M   'P 1'
#
loop_
_entity.id
_entity.type
_entity.pdbx_description
1 polymer ?
#
loop_
_entity_poly.entity_id
_entity_poly.type
_entity_poly.pdbx_seq_one_letter_code
_entity_poly.pdbx_strand_id
1 'polypeptide(L)'
;MLYLSFLGMVLLGFVSAVALYWDGLGLSLDQAATHYLGNADDPAATEFIIEKSPRELLEVSHFHLFTMPVILLVLAHLFLLARGGRWKGGVVAVAVVSTLLHVAGPWCIHLGGAGMAWVMPASGLPMVASYLWMALWPVPELLAPGD
;
A
#
# COMPACT_ATOMS: atom_id res chain seq x y z
N MET A 1 -22.73 -11.04 -7.45
CA MET A 1 -21.80 -12.06 -6.90
C MET A 1 -20.35 -11.82 -7.29
N LEU A 2 -19.99 -11.73 -8.58
CA LEU A 2 -18.60 -11.49 -9.03
C LEU A 2 -17.91 -10.31 -8.32
N TYR A 3 -18.51 -9.12 -8.32
CA TYR A 3 -17.91 -7.92 -7.71
C TYR A 3 -17.72 -8.06 -6.19
N LEU A 4 -18.68 -8.68 -5.49
CA LEU A 4 -18.58 -8.92 -4.06
C LEU A 4 -17.49 -9.94 -3.74
N SER A 5 -17.35 -11.00 -4.56
CA SER A 5 -16.26 -11.97 -4.44
C SER A 5 -14.90 -11.32 -4.67
N PHE A 6 -14.78 -10.48 -5.71
CA PHE A 6 -13.57 -9.70 -5.96
C PHE A 6 -13.22 -8.79 -4.77
N LEU A 7 -14.18 -7.99 -4.28
CA LEU A 7 -13.97 -7.12 -3.12
C LEU A 7 -13.58 -7.93 -1.88
N GLY A 8 -14.21 -9.09 -1.64
CA GLY A 8 -13.83 -10.00 -0.56
C GLY A 8 -12.38 -10.48 -0.66
N MET A 9 -11.94 -10.90 -1.85
CA MET A 9 -10.54 -11.30 -2.08
C MET A 9 -9.56 -10.14 -1.91
N VAL A 10 -9.92 -8.94 -2.37
CA VAL A 10 -9.13 -7.72 -2.20
C VAL A 10 -8.99 -7.35 -0.72
N LEU A 11 -10.08 -7.42 0.06
CA LEU A 11 -10.03 -7.16 1.51
C LEU A 11 -9.15 -8.19 2.25
N LEU A 12 -9.23 -9.47 1.89
CA LEU A 12 -8.32 -10.49 2.41
C LEU A 12 -6.86 -10.20 2.04
N GLY A 13 -6.61 -9.74 0.81
CA GLY A 13 -5.29 -9.28 0.38
C GLY A 13 -4.79 -8.07 1.16
N PHE A 14 -5.66 -7.12 1.53
CA PHE A 14 -5.26 -6.01 2.41
C PHE A 14 -4.93 -6.48 3.82
N VAL A 15 -5.70 -7.41 4.38
CA VAL A 15 -5.41 -7.96 5.70
C VAL A 15 -4.04 -8.64 5.71
N SER A 16 -3.72 -9.45 4.68
CA SER A 16 -2.41 -10.08 4.58
C SER A 16 -1.29 -9.06 4.35
N ALA A 17 -1.50 -8.03 3.53
CA ALA A 17 -0.53 -6.96 3.30
C ALA A 17 -0.24 -6.18 4.60
N VAL A 18 -1.27 -5.82 5.37
CA VAL A 18 -1.11 -5.13 6.66
C VAL A 18 -0.38 -6.02 7.67
N ALA A 19 -0.69 -7.33 7.71
CA ALA A 19 0.02 -8.26 8.59
C ALA A 19 1.52 -8.36 8.25
N LEU A 20 1.86 -8.49 6.97
CA LEU A 20 3.27 -8.51 6.51
C LEU A 20 3.97 -7.17 6.79
N TYR A 21 3.26 -6.06 6.58
CA TYR A 21 3.79 -4.73 6.87
C TYR A 21 4.06 -4.53 8.36
N TRP A 22 3.17 -5.04 9.22
CA TRP A 22 3.34 -4.94 10.67
C TRP A 22 4.53 -5.76 11.17
N ASP A 23 4.71 -6.97 10.63
CA ASP A 23 5.82 -7.86 10.99
C ASP A 23 7.18 -7.31 10.52
N GLY A 24 7.24 -6.75 9.30
CA GLY A 24 8.51 -6.28 8.72
C GLY A 24 8.89 -4.82 8.96
N LEU A 25 7.92 -3.91 9.05
CA LEU A 25 8.14 -2.46 9.09
C LEU A 25 7.52 -1.78 10.32
N GLY A 26 6.43 -2.33 10.84
CA GLY A 26 5.64 -1.69 11.90
C GLY A 26 5.17 -0.28 11.52
N LEU A 27 4.86 0.54 12.53
CA LEU A 27 4.68 2.00 12.38
C LEU A 27 5.93 2.79 12.80
N SER A 28 7.05 2.09 13.06
CA SER A 28 8.29 2.69 13.52
C SER A 28 9.16 3.11 12.34
N LEU A 29 9.63 4.35 12.38
CA LEU A 29 10.59 4.85 11.38
C LEU A 29 11.92 4.10 11.46
N ASP A 30 12.31 3.67 12.66
CA ASP A 30 13.54 2.94 12.91
C ASP A 30 13.48 1.51 12.34
N GLN A 31 12.33 0.83 12.51
CA GLN A 31 12.10 -0.48 11.90
C GLN A 31 12.06 -0.37 10.38
N ALA A 32 11.40 0.66 9.84
CA ALA A 32 11.40 0.91 8.40
C ALA A 32 12.80 1.18 7.84
N ALA A 33 13.62 1.98 8.53
CA ALA A 33 15.01 2.21 8.13
C ALA A 33 15.82 0.90 8.17
N THR A 34 15.76 0.17 9.29
CA THR A 34 16.48 -1.10 9.49
C THR A 34 16.09 -2.15 8.46
N HIS A 35 14.82 -2.23 8.08
CA HIS A 35 14.34 -3.19 7.08
C HIS A 35 15.01 -3.01 5.70
N TYR A 36 15.30 -1.76 5.31
CA TYR A 36 15.89 -1.46 4.00
C TYR A 36 17.41 -1.30 4.04
N LEU A 37 17.95 -0.71 5.11
CA LEU A 37 19.38 -0.39 5.26
C LEU A 37 20.17 -1.47 6.01
N GLY A 38 19.48 -2.43 6.63
CA GLY A 38 20.10 -3.41 7.51
C GLY A 38 20.58 -2.80 8.82
N ASN A 39 21.24 -3.63 9.64
CA ASN A 39 21.77 -3.24 10.95
C ASN A 39 23.15 -3.85 11.23
N ALA A 40 23.97 -4.04 10.20
CA ALA A 40 25.28 -4.69 10.35
C ALA A 40 26.23 -3.99 11.33
N ASP A 41 26.04 -2.67 11.51
CA ASP A 41 26.83 -1.85 12.41
C ASP A 41 26.26 -1.77 13.85
N ASP A 42 25.13 -2.43 14.14
CA ASP A 42 24.52 -2.46 15.47
C ASP A 42 24.90 -3.75 16.24
N PRO A 43 25.90 -3.71 17.15
CA PRO A 43 26.31 -4.87 17.92
C PRO A 43 25.29 -5.27 19.01
N ALA A 44 24.29 -4.43 19.30
CA ALA A 44 23.23 -4.71 20.26
C ALA A 44 21.97 -5.30 19.63
N ALA A 45 21.92 -5.42 18.29
CA ALA A 45 20.78 -5.96 17.58
C ALA A 45 20.51 -7.42 17.97
N THR A 46 19.25 -7.73 18.30
CA THR A 46 18.82 -9.09 18.64
C THR A 46 18.64 -9.98 17.41
N GLU A 47 18.51 -9.38 16.23
CA GLU A 47 18.38 -10.06 14.94
C GLU A 47 19.22 -9.33 13.90
N PHE A 48 19.90 -10.08 13.03
CA PHE A 48 20.72 -9.53 11.96
C PHE A 48 19.89 -9.35 10.69
N ILE A 49 19.77 -8.11 10.22
CA ILE A 49 19.06 -7.74 9.00
C ILE A 49 20.06 -7.23 7.96
N ILE A 50 20.02 -7.86 6.78
CA ILE A 50 20.86 -7.51 5.64
C ILE A 50 20.21 -6.36 4.87
N GLU A 51 21.03 -5.37 4.51
CA GLU A 51 20.63 -4.29 3.60
C GLU A 51 20.01 -4.84 2.32
N LYS A 52 18.91 -4.23 1.88
CA LYS A 52 18.26 -4.61 0.62
C LYS A 52 19.10 -4.18 -0.56
N SER A 53 19.44 -5.14 -1.42
CA SER A 53 20.14 -4.85 -2.66
C SER A 53 19.24 -4.08 -3.65
N PRO A 54 19.81 -3.26 -4.56
CA PRO A 54 19.05 -2.62 -5.62
C PRO A 54 18.23 -3.59 -6.48
N ARG A 55 18.69 -4.83 -6.62
CA ARG A 55 17.97 -5.90 -7.33
C ARG A 55 16.67 -6.28 -6.60
N GLU A 56 16.71 -6.47 -5.29
CA GLU A 56 15.51 -6.73 -4.49
C GLU A 56 14.53 -5.55 -4.56
N LEU A 57 15.02 -4.32 -4.49
CA LEU A 57 14.16 -3.14 -4.62
C LEU A 57 13.49 -3.06 -6.00
N LEU A 58 14.22 -3.41 -7.07
CA LEU A 58 13.67 -3.50 -8.43
C LEU A 58 12.62 -4.60 -8.55
N GLU A 59 12.85 -5.77 -7.96
CA GLU A 59 11.88 -6.87 -7.97
C GLU A 59 10.57 -6.44 -7.30
N VAL A 60 10.65 -5.88 -6.09
CA VAL A 60 9.47 -5.36 -5.37
C VAL A 60 8.78 -4.28 -6.20
N SER A 61 9.52 -3.32 -6.73
CA SER A 61 8.96 -2.23 -7.54
C SER A 61 8.28 -2.75 -8.81
N HIS A 62 8.89 -3.71 -9.50
CA HIS A 62 8.32 -4.34 -10.68
C HIS A 62 6.97 -4.99 -10.35
N PHE A 63 6.92 -5.84 -9.33
CA PHE A 63 5.67 -6.49 -8.92
C PHE A 63 4.59 -5.48 -8.53
N HIS A 64 4.95 -4.42 -7.81
CA HIS A 64 3.99 -3.40 -7.39
C HIS A 64 3.52 -2.53 -8.56
N LEU A 65 4.40 -2.15 -9.49
CA LEU A 65 4.04 -1.36 -10.68
C LEU A 65 3.09 -2.11 -11.63
N PHE A 66 3.06 -3.43 -11.60
CA PHE A 66 2.05 -4.20 -12.34
C PHE A 66 0.77 -4.41 -11.53
N THR A 67 0.89 -4.81 -10.26
CA THR A 67 -0.28 -5.25 -9.48
C THR A 67 -1.08 -4.08 -8.90
N MET A 68 -0.42 -3.08 -8.32
CA MET A 68 -1.09 -1.99 -7.64
C MET A 68 -1.92 -1.10 -8.58
N PRO A 69 -1.44 -0.71 -9.78
CA PRO A 69 -2.26 0.08 -10.70
C PRO A 69 -3.50 -0.66 -11.21
N VAL A 70 -3.43 -2.00 -11.37
CA VAL A 70 -4.59 -2.80 -11.76
C VAL A 70 -5.63 -2.81 -10.64
N ILE A 71 -5.22 -3.05 -9.39
CA ILE A 71 -6.12 -2.99 -8.24
C ILE A 71 -6.73 -1.59 -8.11
N LEU A 72 -5.91 -0.54 -8.20
CA LEU A 72 -6.36 0.85 -8.16
C LEU A 72 -7.39 1.14 -9.24
N LEU A 73 -7.12 0.73 -10.49
CA LEU A 73 -8.03 0.95 -11.61
C LEU A 73 -9.38 0.32 -11.34
N VAL A 74 -9.42 -0.95 -10.92
CA VAL A 74 -10.68 -1.67 -10.67
C VAL A 74 -11.45 -1.04 -9.50
N LEU A 75 -10.77 -0.76 -8.37
CA LEU A 75 -11.41 -0.12 -7.21
C LEU A 75 -11.91 1.28 -7.54
N ALA A 76 -11.09 2.11 -8.18
CA ALA A 76 -11.47 3.45 -8.58
C ALA A 76 -12.65 3.42 -9.57
N HIS A 77 -12.67 2.47 -10.51
CA HIS A 77 -13.75 2.35 -11.46
C HIS A 77 -15.09 1.99 -10.79
N LEU A 78 -15.11 0.95 -9.95
CA LEU A 78 -16.29 0.57 -9.17
C LEU A 78 -16.74 1.72 -8.27
N PHE A 79 -15.79 2.35 -7.59
CA PHE A 79 -16.05 3.50 -6.75
C PHE A 79 -16.67 4.64 -7.53
N LEU A 80 -16.11 5.04 -8.67
CA LEU A 80 -16.59 6.16 -9.49
C LEU A 80 -17.97 5.91 -10.09
N LEU A 81 -18.32 4.67 -10.43
CA LEU A 81 -19.65 4.29 -10.92
C LEU A 81 -20.75 4.28 -9.84
N ALA A 82 -20.39 3.99 -8.59
CA ALA A 82 -21.34 4.04 -7.48
C ALA A 82 -21.91 5.45 -7.27
N ARG A 83 -23.06 5.60 -6.63
CA ARG A 83 -23.63 6.92 -6.35
C ARG A 83 -22.69 7.74 -5.46
N GLY A 84 -22.63 9.05 -5.69
CA GLY A 84 -21.88 9.97 -4.83
C GLY A 84 -21.56 11.32 -5.47
N GLY A 85 -20.73 12.11 -4.78
CA GLY A 85 -20.44 13.48 -5.15
C GLY A 85 -19.10 13.68 -5.88
N ARG A 86 -18.78 14.95 -6.15
CA ARG A 86 -17.56 15.36 -6.89
C ARG A 86 -16.24 15.07 -6.14
N TRP A 87 -16.31 14.83 -4.83
CA TRP A 87 -15.16 14.52 -3.96
C TRP A 87 -14.49 13.18 -4.29
N LYS A 88 -15.18 12.28 -4.98
CA LYS A 88 -14.67 10.97 -5.38
C LYS A 88 -13.40 11.06 -6.23
N GLY A 89 -13.31 12.07 -7.10
CA GLY A 89 -12.09 12.34 -7.86
C GLY A 89 -10.89 12.68 -6.97
N GLY A 90 -11.13 13.36 -5.85
CA GLY A 90 -10.10 13.65 -4.85
C GLY A 90 -9.58 12.38 -4.16
N VAL A 91 -10.46 11.43 -3.82
CA VAL A 91 -10.06 10.15 -3.22
C VAL A 91 -9.19 9.35 -4.19
N VAL A 92 -9.59 9.29 -5.47
CA VAL A 92 -8.81 8.60 -6.51
C VAL A 92 -7.45 9.28 -6.70
N ALA A 93 -7.40 10.62 -6.69
CA ALA A 93 -6.13 11.34 -6.79
C ALA A 93 -5.19 11.06 -5.60
N VAL A 94 -5.73 11.06 -4.37
CA VAL A 94 -4.98 10.68 -3.17
C VAL A 94 -4.45 9.25 -3.30
N ALA A 95 -5.29 8.31 -3.76
CA ALA A 95 -4.90 6.93 -3.99
C ALA A 95 -3.74 6.82 -4.98
N VAL A 96 -3.83 7.46 -6.15
CA VAL A 96 -2.77 7.48 -7.17
C VAL A 96 -1.45 8.00 -6.60
N VAL A 97 -1.48 9.19 -5.98
CA VAL A 97 -0.25 9.84 -5.48
C VAL A 97 0.37 9.02 -4.35
N SER A 98 -0.44 8.55 -3.41
CA SER A 98 0.04 7.73 -2.29
C SER A 98 0.63 6.40 -2.75
N THR A 99 0.01 5.71 -3.72
CA THR A 99 0.56 4.49 -4.31
C THR A 99 1.91 4.71 -4.98
N LEU A 100 2.06 5.79 -5.78
CA LEU A 100 3.33 6.11 -6.42
C LEU A 100 4.43 6.41 -5.39
N LEU A 101 4.11 7.22 -4.38
CA LEU A 101 5.04 7.50 -3.28
C LEU A 101 5.40 6.23 -2.48
N HIS A 102 4.46 5.31 -2.31
CA HIS A 102 4.69 4.06 -1.60
C HIS A 102 5.64 3.13 -2.36
N VAL A 103 5.47 3.02 -3.69
CA VAL A 103 6.40 2.28 -4.55
C VAL A 103 7.79 2.93 -4.57
N ALA A 104 7.85 4.26 -4.52
CA ALA A 104 9.12 4.99 -4.44
C ALA A 104 9.79 4.95 -3.05
N GLY A 105 9.02 4.68 -1.99
CA GLY A 105 9.48 4.73 -0.60
C GLY A 105 10.75 3.93 -0.30
N PRO A 106 10.84 2.64 -0.70
CA PRO A 106 12.05 1.85 -0.53
C PRO A 106 13.29 2.48 -1.17
N TRP A 107 13.13 3.09 -2.35
CA TRP A 107 14.21 3.81 -3.05
C TRP A 107 14.61 5.08 -2.32
N CYS A 108 13.65 5.83 -1.79
CA CYS A 108 13.93 7.01 -0.98
C CYS A 108 14.77 6.65 0.25
N ILE A 109 14.45 5.54 0.93
CA ILE A 109 15.20 5.08 2.11
C ILE A 109 16.58 4.58 1.72
N HIS A 110 16.67 3.74 0.69
CA HIS A 110 17.95 3.16 0.27
C HIS A 110 18.93 4.23 -0.24
N LEU A 111 18.46 5.24 -0.99
CA LEU A 111 19.32 6.30 -1.53
C LEU A 111 19.50 7.50 -0.60
N GLY A 112 18.51 7.78 0.24
CA GLY A 112 18.48 8.95 1.13
C GLY A 112 18.77 8.65 2.60
N GLY A 113 18.95 7.38 2.96
CA GLY A 113 19.21 6.91 4.31
C GLY A 113 18.00 6.92 5.23
N ALA A 114 18.24 6.65 6.52
CA ALA A 114 17.20 6.46 7.55
C ALA A 114 16.27 7.69 7.70
N GLY A 115 16.76 8.90 7.40
CA GLY A 115 15.96 10.12 7.44
C GLY A 115 14.78 10.14 6.45
N MET A 116 14.75 9.24 5.47
CA MET A 116 13.63 9.09 4.52
C MET A 116 12.61 8.04 4.94
N ALA A 117 12.78 7.38 6.09
CA ALA A 117 11.89 6.30 6.55
C ALA A 117 10.42 6.73 6.70
N TRP A 118 10.16 8.01 6.97
CA TRP A 118 8.81 8.55 7.10
C TRP A 118 7.97 8.46 5.83
N VAL A 119 8.60 8.33 4.65
CA VAL A 119 7.88 8.19 3.37
C VAL A 119 6.97 6.95 3.39
N MET A 120 7.39 5.88 4.07
CA MET A 120 6.63 4.63 4.12
C MET A 120 5.27 4.78 4.81
N PRO A 121 5.16 5.22 6.08
CA PRO A 121 3.85 5.47 6.69
C PRO A 121 3.10 6.66 6.04
N ALA A 122 3.81 7.71 5.61
CA ALA A 122 3.17 8.89 5.00
C ALA A 122 2.50 8.58 3.65
N SER A 123 2.97 7.56 2.93
CA SER A 123 2.35 7.07 1.69
C SER A 123 1.44 5.87 1.92
N GLY A 124 1.84 4.92 2.75
CA GLY A 124 1.11 3.67 2.99
C GLY A 124 -0.25 3.89 3.65
N LEU A 125 -0.33 4.76 4.66
CA LEU A 125 -1.59 5.04 5.36
C LEU A 125 -2.67 5.66 4.44
N PRO A 126 -2.41 6.76 3.71
CA PRO A 126 -3.42 7.30 2.79
C PRO A 126 -3.74 6.35 1.62
N MET A 127 -2.77 5.54 1.17
CA MET A 127 -3.02 4.50 0.17
C MET A 127 -4.02 3.47 0.68
N VAL A 128 -3.76 2.85 1.83
CA VAL A 128 -4.66 1.85 2.42
C VAL A 128 -6.04 2.46 2.72
N ALA A 129 -6.08 3.65 3.32
CA ALA A 129 -7.35 4.31 3.64
C ALA A 129 -8.20 4.58 2.39
N SER A 130 -7.58 5.09 1.31
CA SER A 130 -8.29 5.36 0.05
C SER A 130 -8.73 4.07 -0.63
N TYR A 131 -7.90 3.02 -0.64
CA TYR A 131 -8.24 1.72 -1.22
C TYR A 131 -9.41 1.06 -0.48
N LEU A 132 -9.39 1.04 0.86
CA LEU A 132 -10.50 0.52 1.67
C LEU A 132 -11.77 1.33 1.44
N TRP A 133 -11.67 2.65 1.37
CA TRP A 133 -12.81 3.52 1.10
C TRP A 133 -13.45 3.20 -0.26
N MET A 134 -12.64 3.08 -1.31
CA MET A 134 -13.10 2.73 -2.65
C MET A 134 -13.68 1.31 -2.72
N ALA A 135 -13.14 0.37 -1.94
CA ALA A 135 -13.65 -0.99 -1.88
C ALA A 135 -15.00 -1.09 -1.17
N LEU A 136 -15.20 -0.36 -0.07
CA LEU A 136 -16.38 -0.47 0.77
C LEU A 136 -17.55 0.39 0.28
N TRP A 137 -17.28 1.53 -0.36
CA TRP A 137 -18.32 2.48 -0.76
C TRP A 137 -19.39 1.92 -1.71
N PRO A 138 -19.05 1.11 -2.74
CA PRO A 138 -20.06 0.52 -3.65
C PRO A 138 -20.86 -0.62 -3.02
N VAL A 139 -20.43 -1.17 -1.87
CA VAL A 139 -20.99 -2.41 -1.30
C VAL A 139 -22.51 -2.32 -1.05
N PRO A 140 -23.08 -1.24 -0.48
CA PRO A 140 -24.52 -1.16 -0.28
C PRO A 140 -25.32 -1.25 -1.59
N GLU A 141 -24.82 -0.64 -2.67
CA GLU A 141 -25.48 -0.68 -3.99
C GLU A 141 -25.34 -2.06 -4.63
N LEU A 142 -24.20 -2.74 -4.45
CA LEU A 142 -23.98 -4.10 -4.96
C LEU A 142 -24.81 -5.16 -4.22
N LEU A 143 -25.25 -4.86 -2.99
CA LEU A 143 -26.10 -5.72 -2.17
C LEU A 143 -27.59 -5.43 -2.36
N ALA A 144 -27.95 -4.28 -2.93
CA ALA A 144 -29.34 -3.96 -3.22
C ALA A 144 -29.89 -4.96 -4.25
N PRO A 145 -31.13 -5.47 -4.07
CA PRO A 145 -31.79 -6.26 -5.09
C PRO A 145 -31.82 -5.46 -6.40
N GLY A 146 -31.49 -6.10 -7.53
CA GLY A 146 -31.69 -5.47 -8.83
C GLY A 146 -33.18 -5.26 -9.05
N ASP A 147 -33.57 -4.03 -9.36
CA ASP A 147 -34.93 -3.66 -9.78
C ASP A 147 -35.35 -4.40 -11.07
#